data_AF-A0A532EFY9-F1
#
_entry.id   AF-A0A532EFY9-F1
#
_cell.length_a   1.000
_cell.length_b   1.000
_cell.length_c   1.000
_cell.angle_alpha   90.00
_cell.angle_beta   90.00
_cell.angle_gamma   90.00
#
_symmetry.space_group_name_H-M   'P 1'
#
loop_
_entity.id
_entity.type
_entity.pdbx_description
1 polymer ?
#
loop_
_entity_poly.entity_id
_entity_poly.type
_entity_poly.pdbx_seq_one_letter_code
_entity_poly.pdbx_strand_id
1 'polypeptide(L)'
;MSPAMPRHAQSGQANLTTILLLLGLVVSGVWVWKRLSPDMQDLIIDQATLKRALGDKQHQVRGMAASHLGVIGDDAAVAHLLAALEDDHAYVRSSAALGLGRLRASAAKDKLAYVSKEDWDQTVRSRAREALERIR
;
A
#
# COMPACT_ATOMS: atom_id res chain seq x y z
N MET A 1 -62.02 -24.38 -10.68
CA MET A 1 -61.80 -23.14 -9.89
C MET A 1 -60.61 -23.36 -8.98
N SER A 2 -59.47 -22.76 -9.29
CA SER A 2 -58.29 -22.77 -8.42
C SER A 2 -58.01 -21.33 -7.98
N PRO A 3 -57.84 -21.03 -6.68
CA PRO A 3 -57.64 -19.67 -6.23
C PRO A 3 -56.19 -19.23 -6.49
N ALA A 4 -56.02 -18.07 -7.12
CA ALA A 4 -54.74 -17.43 -7.29
C ALA A 4 -54.25 -16.85 -5.96
N MET A 5 -53.07 -17.26 -5.49
CA MET A 5 -52.39 -16.60 -4.39
C MET A 5 -51.79 -15.26 -4.85
N PRO A 6 -52.00 -14.14 -4.13
CA PRO A 6 -51.25 -12.92 -4.39
C PRO A 6 -49.82 -13.07 -3.88
N ARG A 7 -48.84 -13.04 -4.79
CA ARG A 7 -47.44 -12.81 -4.41
C ARG A 7 -47.32 -11.33 -4.06
N HIS A 8 -47.21 -11.01 -2.77
CA HIS A 8 -46.72 -9.70 -2.34
C HIS A 8 -45.27 -9.56 -2.80
N ALA A 9 -45.07 -8.92 -3.95
CA ALA A 9 -43.79 -8.36 -4.32
C ALA A 9 -43.52 -7.21 -3.33
N GLN A 10 -42.66 -7.45 -2.34
CA GLN A 10 -42.03 -6.39 -1.57
C GLN A 10 -41.16 -5.60 -2.54
N SER A 11 -41.72 -4.57 -3.16
CA SER A 11 -40.96 -3.54 -3.82
C SER A 11 -40.17 -2.81 -2.73
N GLY A 12 -38.84 -2.85 -2.84
CA GLY A 12 -37.94 -2.17 -1.91
C GLY A 12 -38.15 -0.66 -1.99
N GLN A 13 -39.10 -0.13 -1.21
CA GLN A 13 -39.24 1.30 -1.00
C GLN A 13 -38.07 1.73 -0.11
N ALA A 14 -37.04 2.32 -0.70
CA ALA A 14 -35.95 2.92 0.05
C ALA A 14 -36.54 3.98 1.01
N ASN A 15 -36.35 3.77 2.31
CA ASN A 15 -36.89 4.64 3.34
C ASN A 15 -36.26 6.04 3.20
N LEU A 16 -37.10 7.09 3.10
CA LEU A 16 -36.69 8.48 2.96
C LEU A 16 -35.69 8.91 4.05
N THR A 17 -35.85 8.40 5.27
CA THR A 17 -34.90 8.67 6.35
C THR A 17 -33.55 8.05 6.06
N THR A 18 -33.51 6.82 5.54
CA THR A 18 -32.27 6.17 5.10
C THR A 18 -31.61 6.95 3.97
N ILE A 19 -32.38 7.47 3.00
CA ILE A 19 -31.84 8.29 1.91
C ILE A 19 -31.22 9.58 2.46
N LEU A 20 -31.91 10.28 3.35
CA LEU A 20 -31.41 11.52 3.95
C LEU A 20 -30.16 11.29 4.81
N LEU A 21 -30.11 10.19 5.57
CA LEU A 21 -28.93 9.81 6.34
C LEU A 21 -27.74 9.48 5.44
N LEU A 22 -27.96 8.72 4.35
CA LEU A 22 -26.91 8.41 3.37
C LEU A 22 -26.38 9.67 2.68
N LEU A 23 -27.26 10.59 2.29
CA LEU A 23 -26.86 11.87 1.71
C LEU A 23 -26.05 12.72 2.69
N GLY A 24 -26.47 12.78 3.96
CA GLY A 24 -25.74 13.48 5.02
C GLY A 24 -24.33 12.90 5.24
N LEU A 25 -24.18 11.59 5.22
CA LEU A 25 -22.88 10.91 5.32
C LEU A 25 -21.96 11.22 4.13
N VAL A 26 -22.50 11.25 2.90
CA VAL A 26 -21.72 11.59 1.71
C VAL A 26 -21.25 13.04 1.76
N VAL A 27 -22.15 13.97 2.10
CA VAL A 27 -21.83 15.40 2.19
C VAL A 27 -20.79 15.66 3.29
N SER A 28 -20.97 15.06 4.46
CA SER A 28 -20.01 15.21 5.55
C SER A 28 -18.66 14.59 5.21
N GLY A 29 -18.63 13.43 4.55
CA GLY A 29 -17.39 12.82 4.06
C GLY A 29 -16.62 13.71 3.07
N VAL A 30 -17.32 14.30 2.09
CA VAL A 30 -16.72 15.23 1.13
C VAL A 30 -16.25 16.51 1.82
N TRP A 31 -17.01 17.02 2.79
CA TRP A 31 -16.64 18.19 3.57
C TRP A 31 -15.39 17.94 4.41
N VAL A 32 -15.32 16.79 5.09
CA VAL A 32 -14.14 16.36 5.85
C VAL A 32 -12.94 16.25 4.92
N TRP A 33 -13.09 15.55 3.78
CA TRP A 33 -12.02 15.40 2.78
C TRP A 33 -11.44 16.74 2.32
N LYS A 34 -12.30 17.71 1.98
CA LYS A 34 -11.89 19.06 1.57
C LYS A 34 -11.28 19.89 2.71
N ARG A 35 -11.44 19.48 3.97
CA ARG A 35 -10.92 20.15 5.15
C ARG A 35 -9.55 19.62 5.58
N LEU A 36 -9.13 18.44 5.09
CA LEU A 36 -7.75 17.97 5.27
C LEU A 36 -6.77 18.91 4.55
N SER A 37 -5.60 19.11 5.12
CA SER A 37 -4.52 19.85 4.45
C SER A 37 -4.07 19.12 3.16
N PRO A 38 -3.55 19.83 2.15
CA PRO A 38 -3.03 19.22 0.93
C PRO A 38 -2.01 18.10 1.21
N ASP A 39 -1.08 18.34 2.15
CA ASP A 39 -0.08 17.34 2.56
C ASP A 39 -0.72 16.03 3.09
N MET A 40 -1.86 16.14 3.78
CA MET A 40 -2.60 14.98 4.29
C MET A 40 -3.42 14.28 3.21
N GLN A 41 -3.90 15.00 2.19
CA GLN A 41 -4.56 14.42 1.03
C GLN A 41 -3.54 13.65 0.17
N ASP A 42 -2.37 14.25 -0.05
CA ASP A 42 -1.26 13.65 -0.79
C ASP A 42 -0.76 12.38 -0.09
N LEU A 43 -0.62 12.39 1.25
CA LEU A 43 -0.24 11.20 2.01
C LEU A 43 -1.18 9.99 1.78
N ILE A 44 -2.50 10.25 1.71
CA ILE A 44 -3.52 9.20 1.51
C ILE A 44 -3.49 8.68 0.07
N ILE A 45 -3.36 9.58 -0.91
CA ILE A 45 -3.36 9.22 -2.34
C ILE A 45 -2.03 8.53 -2.71
N ASP A 46 -0.91 9.03 -2.21
CA ASP A 46 0.42 8.53 -2.51
C ASP A 46 0.59 7.09 -2.02
N GLN A 47 0.12 6.77 -0.82
CA GLN A 47 0.16 5.41 -0.28
C GLN A 47 -0.50 4.37 -1.19
N ALA A 48 -1.74 4.64 -1.64
CA ALA A 48 -2.48 3.73 -2.51
C ALA A 48 -1.84 3.66 -3.91
N THR A 49 -1.36 4.80 -4.41
CA THR A 49 -0.71 4.91 -5.72
C THR A 49 0.64 4.19 -5.74
N LEU A 50 1.43 4.31 -4.68
CA LEU A 50 2.74 3.66 -4.54
C LEU A 50 2.60 2.14 -4.43
N LYS A 51 1.61 1.64 -3.67
CA LYS A 51 1.31 0.20 -3.61
C LYS A 51 0.97 -0.36 -5.00
N ARG A 52 0.24 0.41 -5.82
CA ARG A 52 -0.03 0.05 -7.22
C ARG A 52 1.22 0.13 -8.10
N ALA A 53 2.05 1.15 -7.91
CA ALA A 53 3.27 1.37 -8.68
C ALA A 53 4.33 0.28 -8.46
N LEU A 54 4.28 -0.46 -7.35
CA LEU A 54 5.09 -1.67 -7.15
C LEU A 54 4.80 -2.79 -8.16
N GLY A 55 3.65 -2.76 -8.84
CA GLY A 55 3.30 -3.71 -9.91
C GLY A 55 3.53 -3.18 -11.32
N ASP A 56 4.19 -2.03 -11.48
CA ASP A 56 4.36 -1.41 -12.80
C ASP A 56 5.30 -2.24 -13.70
N LYS A 57 5.06 -2.19 -15.02
CA LYS A 57 5.89 -2.88 -16.01
C LYS A 57 7.32 -2.33 -16.04
N GLN A 58 7.48 -1.05 -15.76
CA GLN A 58 8.79 -0.38 -15.75
C GLN A 58 9.44 -0.55 -14.38
N HIS A 59 10.62 -1.18 -14.36
CA HIS A 59 11.38 -1.40 -13.13
C HIS A 59 11.78 -0.09 -12.43
N GLN A 60 11.94 1.01 -13.18
CA GLN A 60 12.22 2.34 -12.63
C GLN A 60 11.08 2.80 -11.72
N VAL A 61 9.83 2.62 -12.18
CA VAL A 61 8.62 3.01 -11.43
C VAL A 61 8.49 2.17 -10.17
N ARG A 62 8.67 0.84 -10.28
CA ARG A 62 8.64 -0.06 -9.11
C ARG A 62 9.71 0.29 -8.07
N GLY A 63 10.93 0.55 -8.52
CA GLY A 63 12.04 0.89 -7.62
C GLY A 63 11.90 2.26 -6.97
N MET A 64 11.36 3.24 -7.69
CA MET A 64 10.96 4.53 -7.11
C MET A 64 9.88 4.35 -6.05
N ALA A 65 8.86 3.52 -6.33
CA ALA A 65 7.79 3.23 -5.39
C ALA A 65 8.32 2.58 -4.11
N ALA A 66 9.18 1.57 -4.22
CA ALA A 66 9.82 0.92 -3.08
C ALA A 66 10.67 1.91 -2.24
N SER A 67 11.43 2.79 -2.90
CA SER A 67 12.21 3.81 -2.21
C SER A 67 11.31 4.81 -1.46
N HIS A 68 10.25 5.30 -2.10
CA HIS A 68 9.29 6.24 -1.52
C HIS A 68 8.53 5.67 -0.34
N LEU A 69 8.10 4.41 -0.42
CA LEU A 69 7.44 3.73 0.71
C LEU A 69 8.35 3.71 1.96
N GLY A 70 9.66 3.51 1.78
CA GLY A 70 10.62 3.62 2.88
C GLY A 70 10.85 5.04 3.40
N VAL A 71 10.58 6.08 2.59
CA VAL A 71 10.64 7.49 3.04
C VAL A 71 9.39 7.86 3.83
N ILE A 72 8.22 7.40 3.39
CA ILE A 72 6.94 7.65 4.05
C ILE A 72 6.95 7.16 5.50
N GLY A 73 7.65 6.06 5.79
CA GLY A 73 7.86 5.64 7.17
C GLY A 73 6.73 4.79 7.74
N ASP A 74 5.77 4.34 6.93
CA ASP A 74 4.64 3.51 7.40
C ASP A 74 5.03 2.03 7.48
N ASP A 75 4.91 1.45 8.67
CA ASP A 75 5.17 0.03 8.94
C ASP A 75 4.29 -0.91 8.09
N ALA A 76 3.12 -0.46 7.63
CA ALA A 76 2.28 -1.24 6.70
C ALA A 76 2.97 -1.48 5.35
N ALA A 77 4.02 -0.73 5.02
CA ALA A 77 4.82 -0.95 3.81
C ALA A 77 5.79 -2.13 3.92
N VAL A 78 6.09 -2.64 5.12
CA VAL A 78 7.12 -3.68 5.32
C VAL A 78 6.82 -4.94 4.49
N ALA A 79 5.58 -5.42 4.48
CA ALA A 79 5.20 -6.59 3.69
C ALA A 79 5.39 -6.37 2.18
N HIS A 80 5.10 -5.16 1.70
CA HIS A 80 5.25 -4.80 0.29
C HIS A 80 6.73 -4.70 -0.11
N LEU A 81 7.56 -4.12 0.77
CA LEU A 81 9.00 -4.02 0.54
C LEU A 81 9.69 -5.39 0.64
N LEU A 82 9.21 -6.30 1.50
CA LEU A 82 9.68 -7.68 1.54
C LEU A 82 9.42 -8.41 0.22
N ALA A 83 8.23 -8.22 -0.38
CA ALA A 83 7.94 -8.77 -1.71
C ALA A 83 8.85 -8.14 -2.79
N ALA A 84 9.10 -6.83 -2.72
CA ALA A 84 9.97 -6.13 -3.66
C ALA A 84 11.46 -6.53 -3.57
N LEU A 85 11.89 -7.20 -2.49
CA LEU A 85 13.22 -7.84 -2.42
C LEU A 85 13.36 -9.06 -3.34
N GLU A 86 12.26 -9.56 -3.91
CA GLU A 86 12.26 -10.71 -4.83
C GLU A 86 12.06 -10.28 -6.29
N ASP A 87 12.06 -8.98 -6.55
CA ASP A 87 11.87 -8.42 -7.89
C ASP A 87 12.96 -8.88 -8.87
N ASP A 88 12.60 -9.04 -10.15
CA ASP A 88 13.53 -9.47 -11.20
C ASP A 88 14.69 -8.48 -11.39
N HIS A 89 14.44 -7.20 -11.14
CA HIS A 89 15.38 -6.13 -11.42
C HIS A 89 16.13 -5.66 -10.17
N ALA A 90 17.47 -5.63 -10.26
CA ALA A 90 18.36 -5.28 -9.15
C ALA A 90 18.06 -3.89 -8.54
N TYR A 91 17.72 -2.91 -9.38
CA TYR A 91 17.32 -1.57 -8.91
C TYR A 91 16.16 -1.65 -7.89
N VAL A 92 15.12 -2.42 -8.16
CA VAL A 92 13.95 -2.54 -7.30
C VAL A 92 14.32 -3.21 -5.99
N ARG A 93 15.05 -4.33 -6.05
CA ARG A 93 15.53 -5.04 -4.84
C ARG A 93 16.42 -4.15 -3.97
N SER A 94 17.32 -3.37 -4.58
CA SER A 94 18.20 -2.45 -3.85
C SER A 94 17.42 -1.29 -3.19
N SER A 95 16.37 -0.79 -3.84
CA SER A 95 15.47 0.22 -3.28
C SER A 95 14.62 -0.35 -2.14
N ALA A 96 14.15 -1.59 -2.28
CA ALA A 96 13.40 -2.29 -1.25
C ALA A 96 14.25 -2.53 0.02
N ALA A 97 15.50 -2.98 -0.16
CA ALA A 97 16.45 -3.13 0.95
C ALA A 97 16.68 -1.80 1.67
N LEU A 98 16.92 -0.72 0.92
CA LEU A 98 17.07 0.62 1.48
C LEU A 98 15.81 1.06 2.26
N GLY A 99 14.63 0.82 1.70
CA GLY A 99 13.36 1.16 2.34
C GLY A 99 13.16 0.42 3.67
N LEU A 100 13.42 -0.88 3.70
CA LEU A 100 13.34 -1.69 4.92
C LEU A 100 14.34 -1.22 6.00
N GLY A 101 15.53 -0.79 5.58
CA GLY A 101 16.52 -0.19 6.48
C GLY A 101 16.06 1.15 7.06
N ARG A 102 15.38 2.00 6.27
CA ARG A 102 14.80 3.28 6.74
C ARG A 102 13.71 3.06 7.78
N LEU A 103 12.85 2.06 7.55
CA LEU A 103 11.80 1.66 8.48
C LEU A 103 12.32 0.97 9.74
N ARG A 104 13.62 0.60 9.79
CA ARG A 104 14.18 -0.26 10.84
C ARG A 104 13.34 -1.55 11.04
N ALA A 105 12.89 -2.13 9.93
CA ALA A 105 11.96 -3.26 9.94
C ALA A 105 12.63 -4.55 10.46
N SER A 106 12.48 -4.83 11.76
CA SER A 106 13.06 -6.02 12.41
C SER A 106 12.61 -7.34 11.78
N ALA A 107 11.37 -7.40 11.28
CA ALA A 107 10.82 -8.54 10.55
C ALA A 107 11.59 -8.88 9.26
N ALA A 108 12.38 -7.95 8.71
CA ALA A 108 13.15 -8.17 7.51
C ALA A 108 14.58 -8.66 7.75
N LYS A 109 15.05 -8.78 9.00
CA LYS A 109 16.45 -9.13 9.32
C LYS A 109 16.91 -10.41 8.61
N ASP A 110 16.14 -11.49 8.69
CA ASP A 110 16.54 -12.79 8.11
C ASP A 110 16.60 -12.73 6.58
N LYS A 111 15.60 -12.11 5.95
CA LYS A 111 15.57 -11.95 4.49
C LYS A 111 16.70 -11.06 3.99
N LEU A 112 16.97 -9.95 4.68
CA LEU A 112 18.09 -9.06 4.35
C LEU A 112 19.44 -9.75 4.57
N ALA A 113 19.59 -10.57 5.61
CA ALA A 113 20.80 -11.36 5.84
C ALA A 113 21.07 -12.33 4.69
N TYR A 114 20.04 -13.03 4.21
CA TYR A 114 20.13 -13.87 3.02
C TYR A 114 20.51 -13.05 1.77
N VAL A 115 19.76 -11.99 1.46
CA VAL A 115 19.99 -11.12 0.29
C VAL A 115 21.41 -10.52 0.31
N SER A 116 21.93 -10.16 1.49
CA SER A 116 23.28 -9.60 1.64
C SER A 116 24.42 -10.54 1.23
N LYS A 117 24.16 -11.86 1.22
CA LYS A 117 25.12 -12.90 0.89
C LYS A 117 24.89 -13.45 -0.50
N GLU A 118 23.63 -13.71 -0.84
CA GLU A 118 23.25 -14.54 -1.99
C GLU A 118 22.78 -13.77 -3.22
N ASP A 119 22.41 -12.48 -3.10
CA ASP A 119 21.96 -11.73 -4.29
C ASP A 119 23.10 -11.61 -5.30
N TRP A 120 22.82 -11.82 -6.58
CA TRP A 120 23.83 -11.78 -7.64
C TRP A 120 24.37 -10.35 -7.87
N ASP A 121 23.55 -9.33 -7.62
CA ASP A 121 23.93 -7.94 -7.80
C ASP A 121 24.66 -7.38 -6.56
N GLN A 122 25.86 -6.83 -6.78
CA GLN A 122 26.71 -6.29 -5.71
C GLN A 122 26.07 -5.11 -4.97
N THR A 123 25.33 -4.26 -5.67
CA THR A 123 24.65 -3.11 -5.10
C THR A 123 23.53 -3.57 -4.16
N VAL A 124 22.76 -4.57 -4.57
CA VAL A 124 21.72 -5.15 -3.73
C VAL A 124 22.32 -5.75 -2.46
N ARG A 125 23.40 -6.53 -2.58
CA ARG A 125 24.12 -7.08 -1.41
C ARG A 125 24.59 -5.96 -0.46
N SER A 126 25.15 -4.88 -1.01
CA SER A 126 25.61 -3.73 -0.22
C SER A 126 24.47 -3.04 0.53
N ARG A 127 23.37 -2.75 -0.16
CA ARG A 127 22.18 -2.11 0.43
C ARG A 127 21.53 -2.98 1.50
N ALA A 128 21.53 -4.30 1.34
CA ALA A 128 21.03 -5.21 2.36
C ALA A 128 21.89 -5.18 3.63
N ARG A 129 23.23 -5.12 3.52
CA ARG A 129 24.11 -4.95 4.71
C ARG A 129 23.88 -3.61 5.39
N GLU A 130 23.78 -2.55 4.60
CA GLU A 130 23.49 -1.21 5.09
C GLU A 130 22.15 -1.15 5.83
N ALA A 131 21.13 -1.86 5.33
CA ALA A 131 19.84 -1.98 5.99
C ALA A 131 19.96 -2.74 7.32
N LEU A 132 20.69 -3.87 7.36
CA LEU A 132 20.91 -4.64 8.60
C LEU A 132 21.57 -3.80 9.71
N GLU A 133 22.55 -2.96 9.37
CA GLU A 133 23.17 -2.06 10.35
C GLU A 133 22.19 -1.02 10.90
N ARG A 134 21.20 -0.59 10.11
CA ARG A 134 20.16 0.35 10.59
C ARG A 134 19.11 -0.30 11.49
N ILE A 135 18.83 -1.58 11.28
CA ILE A 135 17.84 -2.36 12.05
C ILE A 135 18.46 -2.90 13.35
N ARG A 136 19.77 -2.67 13.58
CA ARG A 136 20.54 -3.24 14.69
C ARG A 136 19.83 -3.13 16.03
#